data_AF-A0AAV0P9B8-F1
#
_entry.id   AF-A0AAV0P9B8-F1
#
_cell.length_a   1.000
_cell.length_b   1.000
_cell.length_c   1.000
_cell.angle_alpha   90.00
_cell.angle_beta   90.00
_cell.angle_gamma   90.00
#
_symmetry.space_group_name_H-M   'P 1'
#
loop_
_entity.id
_entity.type
_entity.pdbx_description
1 polymer ?
#
loop_
_entity_poly.entity_id
_entity_poly.type
_entity_poly.pdbx_seq_one_letter_code
_entity_poly.pdbx_strand_id
1 'polypeptide(L)' 'MEMVLLQLYKECLRRAKFVGHQQHNTALLVEMVRQQFKKHKHETDPDKIQKLKDDAARGLINHMLYESEKMSGRKFSKSA' A
#
# COMPACT_ATOMS: atom_id res chain seq x y z
N MET A 1 14.42 -15.73 5.74
CA MET A 1 13.57 -14.53 5.70
C MET A 1 13.38 -14.19 4.22
N GLU A 2 12.21 -14.51 3.68
CA GLU A 2 11.96 -14.59 2.23
C GLU A 2 12.17 -13.27 1.48
N MET A 3 12.85 -13.33 0.33
CA MET A 3 13.12 -12.18 -0.57
C MET A 3 11.86 -11.40 -0.97
N VAL A 4 10.70 -12.06 -1.02
CA VAL A 4 9.41 -11.48 -1.43
C VAL A 4 8.90 -10.42 -0.43
N LEU A 5 9.12 -10.63 0.88
CA LEU A 5 8.71 -9.68 1.93
C LEU A 5 9.51 -8.37 1.86
N LEU A 6 10.80 -8.45 1.53
CA LEU A 6 11.66 -7.28 1.34
C LEU A 6 11.31 -6.47 0.09
N GLN A 7 10.93 -7.14 -1.00
CA GLN A 7 10.49 -6.47 -2.23
C GLN A 7 9.16 -5.73 -2.02
N LEU A 8 8.18 -6.38 -1.39
CA LEU A 8 6.89 -5.77 -1.08
C LEU A 8 7.05 -4.54 -0.16
N TYR A 9 7.88 -4.65 0.88
CA TYR A 9 8.17 -3.54 1.78
C TYR A 9 8.74 -2.32 1.03
N LYS A 10 9.72 -2.53 0.14
CA LYS A 10 10.33 -1.46 -0.66
C LYS A 10 9.31 -0.79 -1.57
N GLU A 11 8.43 -1.56 -2.21
CA GLU A 11 7.40 -1.03 -3.10
C GLU A 11 6.34 -0.23 -2.31
N CYS A 12 5.88 -0.74 -1.17
CA CYS A 12 4.97 -0.01 -0.27
C CYS A 12 5.58 1.32 0.20
N LEU A 13 6.87 1.35 0.54
CA LEU A 13 7.56 2.58 0.92
C LEU A 13 7.72 3.56 -0.24
N ARG A 14 8.07 3.08 -1.44
CA ARG A 14 8.21 3.92 -2.63
C ARG A 14 6.88 4.62 -2.92
N ARG A 15 5.78 3.89 -2.86
CA ARG A 15 4.43 4.43 -3.07
C ARG A 15 4.01 5.36 -1.95
N ALA A 16 4.19 5.01 -0.68
CA ALA A 16 3.88 5.90 0.44
C ALA A 16 4.58 7.26 0.33
N LYS A 17 5.84 7.28 -0.17
CA LYS A 17 6.56 8.53 -0.46
C LYS A 17 5.93 9.33 -1.59
N PHE A 18 5.56 8.67 -2.68
CA PHE A 18 4.92 9.33 -3.82
C PHE A 18 3.56 9.94 -3.42
N VAL A 19 2.71 9.13 -2.77
CA VAL A 19 1.39 9.57 -2.28
C VAL A 19 1.52 10.71 -1.29
N GLY A 20 2.38 10.54 -0.31
CA GLY A 20 2.58 11.53 0.71
C GLY A 20 3.12 12.84 0.17
N HIS A 21 3.92 12.81 -0.89
CA HIS A 21 4.39 14.03 -1.53
C HIS A 21 3.22 14.79 -2.19
N GLN A 22 2.28 14.08 -2.83
CA GLN A 22 1.09 14.69 -3.43
C GLN A 22 0.09 15.24 -2.40
N GLN A 23 0.04 14.67 -1.20
CA GLN A 23 -0.89 15.05 -0.14
C GLN A 23 -0.23 15.78 1.04
N HIS A 24 1.06 16.16 0.92
CA HIS A 24 1.90 16.74 1.98
C HIS A 24 1.97 15.92 3.30
N ASN A 25 1.66 14.61 3.25
CA ASN A 25 1.57 13.72 4.41
C ASN A 25 2.56 12.54 4.36
N THR A 26 3.71 12.73 3.70
CA THR A 26 4.76 11.70 3.50
C THR A 26 5.22 11.02 4.77
N ALA A 27 5.50 11.77 5.83
CA ALA A 27 6.03 11.20 7.07
C ALA A 27 5.04 10.18 7.68
N LEU A 28 3.76 10.55 7.71
CA LEU A 28 2.70 9.75 8.32
C LEU A 28 2.46 8.45 7.53
N LEU A 29 2.41 8.50 6.20
CA LEU A 29 2.22 7.32 5.37
C LEU A 29 3.43 6.37 5.41
N VAL A 30 4.64 6.93 5.40
CA VAL A 30 5.88 6.13 5.52
C VAL A 30 5.97 5.47 6.90
N GLU A 31 5.61 6.18 7.97
CA GLU A 31 5.55 5.59 9.32
C GLU A 31 4.51 4.50 9.42
N MET A 32 3.32 4.68 8.86
CA MET A 32 2.27 3.67 8.89
C MET A 32 2.71 2.36 8.23
N VAL A 33 3.39 2.43 7.07
CA VAL A 33 3.97 1.25 6.41
C VAL A 33 5.05 0.61 7.28
N ARG A 34 5.94 1.40 7.88
CA ARG A 34 6.99 0.89 8.78
C ARG A 34 6.41 0.19 10.01
N GLN A 35 5.41 0.80 10.65
CA GLN A 35 4.77 0.26 11.84
C GLN A 35 4.05 -1.06 11.54
N GLN A 36 3.35 -1.17 10.40
CA GLN A 36 2.67 -2.41 10.04
C GLN A 36 3.63 -3.57 9.78
N PHE A 37 4.73 -3.32 9.07
CA PHE A 37 5.76 -4.34 8.85
C PHE A 37 6.51 -4.69 10.14
N LYS A 38 6.72 -3.73 11.04
CA LYS A 38 7.32 -3.99 12.36
C LYS A 38 6.40 -4.82 13.25
N LYS A 39 5.10 -4.53 13.25
CA LYS A 39 4.09 -5.25 14.04
C LYS A 39 3.98 -6.73 13.65
N HIS A 40 4.08 -7.01 12.36
CA HIS A 40 3.94 -8.38 11.82
C HIS A 40 5.30 -9.03 11.47
N LYS A 41 6.43 -8.44 11.93
CA LYS A 41 7.80 -8.95 11.65
C LYS A 41 8.01 -10.39 12.11
N HIS A 42 7.33 -10.79 13.19
CA HIS A 42 7.45 -12.10 13.82
C HIS A 42 6.27 -13.01 13.48
N GLU A 43 5.40 -12.62 12.54
CA GLU A 43 4.34 -13.50 12.08
C GLU A 43 4.97 -14.66 11.31
N THR A 44 4.68 -15.88 11.75
CA THR A 44 5.17 -17.13 11.12
C THR A 44 4.05 -17.93 10.47
N ASP A 45 2.81 -17.50 10.67
CA ASP A 45 1.61 -18.11 10.12
C ASP A 45 1.48 -17.76 8.62
N PRO A 46 1.58 -18.75 7.71
CA PRO A 46 1.58 -18.50 6.27
C PRO A 46 0.27 -17.89 5.77
N ASP A 47 -0.88 -18.25 6.36
CA ASP A 47 -2.20 -17.75 5.93
C ASP A 47 -2.36 -16.29 6.31
N LYS A 48 -1.90 -15.89 7.49
CA LYS A 48 -1.88 -14.49 7.91
C LYS A 48 -0.90 -13.67 7.08
N ILE A 49 0.29 -14.19 6.80
CA ILE A 49 1.26 -13.51 5.92
C ILE A 49 0.64 -13.27 4.54
N GLN A 50 -0.03 -14.27 3.98
CA GLN A 50 -0.68 -14.14 2.68
C GLN A 50 -1.82 -13.12 2.71
N LYS A 51 -2.66 -13.15 3.76
CA LYS A 51 -3.71 -12.15 3.95
C LYS A 51 -3.16 -10.72 4.08
N LEU A 52 -2.09 -10.53 4.84
CA LEU A 52 -1.43 -9.22 4.98
C LEU A 52 -0.83 -8.73 3.66
N LYS A 53 -0.29 -9.63 2.84
CA LYS A 53 0.17 -9.31 1.48
C LYS A 53 -1.00 -8.86 0.59
N ASP A 54 -2.10 -9.60 0.62
CA ASP A 54 -3.29 -9.31 -0.20
C ASP A 54 -3.93 -7.97 0.21
N ASP A 55 -4.04 -7.71 1.52
CA ASP A 55 -4.57 -6.45 2.05
C ASP A 55 -3.67 -5.27 1.66
N ALA A 56 -2.35 -5.43 1.73
CA ALA A 56 -1.40 -4.42 1.27
C ALA A 56 -1.53 -4.17 -0.24
N ALA A 57 -1.59 -5.23 -1.05
CA ALA A 57 -1.76 -5.13 -2.50
C ALA A 57 -3.08 -4.44 -2.89
N ARG A 58 -4.19 -4.76 -2.22
CA ARG A 58 -5.47 -4.06 -2.40
C ARG A 58 -5.37 -2.59 -2.02
N GLY A 59 -4.71 -2.27 -0.90
CA GLY A 59 -4.45 -0.88 -0.52
C GLY A 59 -3.70 -0.10 -1.61
N LEU A 60 -2.69 -0.72 -2.23
CA LEU A 60 -1.94 -0.13 -3.34
C LEU A 60 -2.77 0.05 -4.62
N ILE A 61 -3.62 -0.91 -4.95
CA ILE A 61 -4.52 -0.87 -6.12
C ILE A 61 -5.60 0.20 -5.93
N ASN A 62 -6.24 0.24 -4.76
CA ASN A 62 -7.27 1.23 -4.44
C ASN A 62 -6.71 2.66 -4.55
N HIS A 63 -5.49 2.87 -4.07
CA HIS A 63 -4.83 4.15 -4.23
C HIS A 63 -4.52 4.48 -5.71
N MET A 64 -4.03 3.51 -6.49
CA MET A 64 -3.75 3.70 -7.91
C MET A 64 -5.02 4.04 -8.71
N LEU A 65 -6.15 3.40 -8.38
CA LEU A 65 -7.45 3.69 -8.98
C LEU A 65 -7.93 5.09 -8.61
N TYR A 66 -7.86 5.48 -7.33
CA TYR A 66 -8.22 6.82 -6.88
C TYR A 66 -7.43 7.92 -7.59
N GLU A 67 -6.11 7.73 -7.75
CA GLU A 67 -5.25 8.68 -8.48
C GLU A 67 -5.58 8.71 -9.98
N SER A 68 -5.87 7.55 -10.58
CA SER A 68 -6.31 7.46 -12.00
C SER A 68 -7.62 8.20 -12.23
N GLU A 69 -8.59 8.05 -11.32
CA GLU A 69 -9.86 8.80 -11.36
C GLU A 69 -9.64 10.31 -11.21
N LYS A 70 -8.72 10.72 -10.32
CA LYS A 70 -8.37 12.12 -10.11
C LYS A 70 -7.67 12.75 -11.33
N MET A 71 -6.76 12.02 -11.99
CA MET A 71 -6.04 12.52 -13.18
C MET A 71 -6.91 12.50 -14.45
N SER A 72 -7.81 11.53 -14.58
CA SER A 72 -8.66 11.36 -15.77
C SER A 72 -9.79 12.39 -15.84
N GLY A 73 -10.22 12.97 -14.71
CA GLY A 73 -11.39 13.87 -14.64
C GLY A 73 -12.73 13.18 -14.99
N ARG A 74 -12.68 11.96 -15.52
CA ARG A 74 -13.81 11.08 -15.77
C ARG A 74 -14.13 10.33 -14.49
N LYS A 75 -15.15 10.81 -13.77
CA LYS A 75 -15.96 9.94 -12.91
C LYS A 75 -16.44 8.82 -13.81
N PHE A 76 -15.96 7.59 -13.65
CA PHE A 76 -16.71 6.45 -14.14
C PHE A 76 -18.02 6.48 -13.37
N SER A 77 -19.06 6.99 -14.01
CA SER A 77 -20.43 6.76 -13.57
C SER A 77 -20.53 5.27 -13.32
N LYS A 78 -20.79 4.88 -12.06
CA LYS A 78 -21.29 3.55 -11.75
C LYS A 78 -22.53 3.37 -12.61
N SER A 79 -22.38 2.73 -13.76
CA SER A 79 -23.52 2.17 -14.48
C SER A 79 -24.03 1.03 -13.62
N ALA A 80 -25.33 1.12 -13.36
CA ALA A 80 -26.13 0.30 -12.46
C ALA A 80 -25.97 -1.21 -12.68
#